data_AF-A0A3M1AKC3-F1
#
_entry.id   AF-A0A3M1AKC3-F1
#
_cell.length_a   1.000
_cell.length_b   1.000
_cell.length_c   1.000
_cell.angle_alpha   90.00
_cell.angle_beta   90.00
_cell.angle_gamma   90.00
#
_symmetry.space_group_name_H-M   'P 1'
#
loop_
_entity.id
_entity.type
_entity.pdbx_description
1 polymer ?
#
loop_
_entity_poly.entity_id
_entity_poly.type
_entity_poly.pdbx_seq_one_letter_code
_entity_poly.pdbx_strand_id
1 'polypeptide(L)'
;MQEILILEPNRETARQLRDHFEAYGFTVVCVETVDEGITALSDHPPDLIVSEFRLPGNDLERLCRFIGKEGEQTTIPLLFTTAAARSPRIQQEVKRIGADAILYKPFSFQTLLERIERIRVGRRFYRKSRITLGKEERWEEIPLSGSLARCGFPELIRLIRLGGVSGALTLEKAHAFRVLYWKGGELIAITETFSRSENLGAELLQEGRISNLQYEHLFSSVLSGREALLDVPEDPENHALHLALEEAIAAKGWIAPHELHEAATRRLRRKFIGIWGWRQGFYRVTRQSPPPFTSMQGSFDLPGLVFEAIGRFGNFAELRRRTRDWDRV
;
A
#
# COMPACT_ATOMS: atom_id res chain seq x y z
N MET A 1 8.85 -0.94 -26.73
CA MET A 1 7.40 -0.89 -27.00
C MET A 1 6.74 -1.81 -25.98
N GLN A 2 5.58 -1.47 -25.41
CA GLN A 2 5.00 -2.30 -24.35
C GLN A 2 3.97 -3.27 -24.90
N GLU A 3 4.10 -4.56 -24.57
CA GLU A 3 3.26 -5.64 -25.09
C GLU A 3 2.26 -6.15 -24.04
N ILE A 4 1.04 -6.44 -24.48
CA ILE A 4 -0.06 -6.95 -23.65
C ILE A 4 -0.55 -8.26 -24.24
N LEU A 5 -0.58 -9.32 -23.43
CA LEU A 5 -1.23 -10.58 -23.77
C LEU A 5 -2.66 -10.60 -23.22
N ILE A 6 -3.64 -10.83 -24.08
CA ILE A 6 -5.05 -10.93 -23.73
C ILE A 6 -5.54 -12.36 -23.94
N LEU A 7 -6.04 -13.01 -22.89
CA LEU A 7 -6.71 -14.30 -22.96
C LEU A 7 -8.22 -14.07 -22.86
N GLU A 8 -8.93 -14.07 -23.98
CA GLU A 8 -10.36 -13.76 -24.05
C GLU A 8 -11.04 -14.61 -25.16
N PRO A 9 -11.86 -15.63 -24.80
CA PRO A 9 -12.49 -16.50 -25.79
C PRO A 9 -13.59 -15.79 -26.59
N ASN A 10 -14.16 -14.70 -26.07
CA ASN A 10 -15.13 -13.90 -26.83
C ASN A 10 -14.40 -12.97 -27.80
N ARG A 11 -14.38 -13.36 -29.09
CA ARG A 11 -13.69 -12.60 -30.16
C ARG A 11 -14.07 -11.13 -30.26
N GLU A 12 -15.33 -10.80 -30.00
CA GLU A 12 -15.79 -9.41 -30.04
C GLU A 12 -15.20 -8.60 -28.89
N THR A 13 -15.22 -9.16 -27.68
CA THR A 13 -14.58 -8.56 -26.50
C THR A 13 -13.07 -8.43 -26.68
N ALA A 14 -12.42 -9.46 -27.23
CA ALA A 14 -10.98 -9.45 -27.50
C ALA A 14 -10.59 -8.36 -28.51
N ARG A 15 -11.36 -8.21 -29.60
CA ARG A 15 -11.16 -7.13 -30.59
C ARG A 15 -11.33 -5.76 -29.97
N GLN A 16 -12.41 -5.55 -29.21
CA GLN A 16 -12.64 -4.26 -28.54
C GLN A 16 -11.49 -3.91 -27.61
N LEU A 17 -11.04 -4.84 -26.76
CA LEU A 17 -9.92 -4.60 -25.86
C LEU A 17 -8.63 -4.28 -26.63
N ARG A 18 -8.33 -5.06 -27.67
CA ARG A 18 -7.18 -4.84 -28.54
C ARG A 18 -7.20 -3.43 -29.15
N ASP A 19 -8.29 -3.07 -29.82
CA ASP A 19 -8.41 -1.80 -30.53
C ASP A 19 -8.23 -0.61 -29.55
N HIS A 20 -8.77 -0.73 -28.33
CA HIS A 20 -8.55 0.28 -27.28
C HIS A 20 -7.10 0.31 -26.80
N PHE A 21 -6.43 -0.81 -26.56
CA PHE A 21 -5.02 -0.82 -26.13
C PHE A 21 -4.07 -0.33 -27.23
N GLU A 22 -4.29 -0.71 -28.49
CA GLU A 22 -3.50 -0.25 -29.62
C GLU A 22 -3.64 1.27 -29.84
N ALA A 23 -4.85 1.83 -29.64
CA ALA A 23 -5.07 3.27 -29.67
C ALA A 23 -4.26 4.03 -28.60
N TYR A 24 -3.87 3.35 -27.51
CA TYR A 24 -3.01 3.88 -26.45
C TYR A 24 -1.52 3.55 -26.65
N GLY A 25 -1.15 2.99 -27.81
CA GLY A 25 0.24 2.74 -28.20
C GLY A 25 0.84 1.42 -27.68
N PHE A 26 0.00 0.48 -27.25
CA PHE A 26 0.43 -0.87 -26.88
C PHE A 26 0.46 -1.82 -28.08
N THR A 27 1.38 -2.77 -28.05
CA THR A 27 1.31 -3.96 -28.90
C THR A 27 0.46 -5.00 -28.19
N VAL A 28 -0.47 -5.65 -28.89
CA VAL A 28 -1.42 -6.56 -28.26
C VAL A 28 -1.45 -7.90 -28.98
N VAL A 29 -1.33 -8.97 -28.20
CA VAL A 29 -1.52 -10.34 -28.65
C VAL A 29 -2.79 -10.88 -28.00
N CYS A 30 -3.74 -11.34 -28.80
CA CYS A 30 -4.96 -11.96 -28.30
C CYS A 30 -4.94 -13.47 -28.56
N VAL A 31 -5.28 -14.25 -27.53
CA VAL A 31 -5.42 -15.71 -27.59
C VAL A 31 -6.76 -16.12 -26.97
N GLU A 32 -7.29 -17.26 -27.39
CA GLU A 32 -8.59 -17.77 -26.93
C GLU A 32 -8.42 -18.79 -25.79
N THR A 33 -7.25 -19.42 -25.68
CA THR A 33 -7.01 -20.54 -24.74
C THR A 33 -5.75 -20.36 -23.89
N VAL A 34 -5.68 -21.12 -22.78
CA VAL A 34 -4.49 -21.16 -21.92
C VAL A 34 -3.28 -21.73 -22.65
N ASP A 35 -3.45 -22.75 -23.50
CA ASP A 35 -2.34 -23.38 -24.22
C ASP A 35 -1.73 -22.41 -25.25
N GLU A 36 -2.57 -21.65 -25.96
CA GLU A 36 -2.11 -20.55 -26.82
C GLU A 36 -1.40 -19.47 -26.01
N GLY A 37 -1.93 -19.12 -24.83
CA GLY A 37 -1.30 -18.15 -23.93
C GLY A 37 0.08 -18.60 -23.44
N ILE A 38 0.24 -19.86 -23.05
CA ILE A 38 1.52 -20.44 -22.64
C ILE A 38 2.51 -20.47 -23.81
N THR A 39 2.03 -20.78 -25.02
CA THR A 39 2.85 -20.73 -26.23
C THR A 39 3.35 -19.31 -26.49
N ALA A 40 2.44 -18.31 -26.46
CA ALA A 40 2.79 -16.90 -26.65
C ALA A 40 3.78 -16.40 -25.58
N LEU A 41 3.59 -16.79 -24.32
CA LEU A 41 4.49 -16.45 -23.21
C LEU A 41 5.90 -17.05 -23.39
N SER A 42 6.02 -18.20 -24.06
CA SER A 42 7.30 -18.86 -24.33
C SER A 42 8.06 -18.16 -25.46
N ASP A 43 7.34 -17.67 -26.47
CA ASP A 43 7.94 -17.00 -27.61
C ASP A 43 8.41 -15.59 -27.25
N HIS A 44 7.55 -14.79 -26.62
CA HIS A 44 7.83 -13.40 -26.22
C HIS A 44 7.13 -13.06 -24.89
N PRO A 45 7.85 -12.73 -23.81
CA PRO A 45 7.23 -12.38 -22.53
C PRO A 45 6.60 -10.97 -22.58
N PRO A 46 5.28 -10.83 -22.32
CA PRO A 46 4.58 -9.55 -22.34
C PRO A 46 4.83 -8.72 -21.06
N ASP A 47 4.51 -7.43 -21.11
CA ASP A 47 4.57 -6.52 -19.95
C ASP A 47 3.34 -6.63 -19.03
N LEU A 48 2.26 -7.24 -19.50
CA LEU A 48 0.99 -7.39 -18.80
C LEU A 48 0.20 -8.56 -19.42
N ILE A 49 -0.45 -9.34 -18.56
CA ILE A 49 -1.45 -10.33 -18.95
C ILE A 49 -2.83 -9.85 -18.48
N VAL A 50 -3.79 -9.80 -19.41
CA VAL A 50 -5.21 -9.59 -19.12
C VAL A 50 -5.95 -10.87 -19.50
N SER A 51 -6.50 -11.59 -18.51
CA SER A 51 -7.17 -12.87 -18.75
C SER A 51 -8.62 -12.82 -18.32
N GLU A 52 -9.54 -13.41 -19.09
CA GLU A 52 -10.84 -13.82 -18.55
C GLU A 52 -10.61 -14.84 -17.43
N PHE A 53 -11.34 -14.70 -16.33
CA PHE A 53 -11.25 -15.58 -15.17
C PHE A 53 -11.93 -16.92 -15.42
N ARG A 54 -12.96 -16.93 -16.28
CA ARG A 54 -13.63 -18.17 -16.70
C ARG A 54 -13.22 -18.55 -18.11
N LEU A 55 -12.00 -19.05 -18.24
CA LEU A 55 -11.58 -19.72 -19.46
C LEU A 55 -12.17 -21.14 -19.51
N PRO A 56 -12.63 -21.60 -20.69
CA PRO A 56 -13.02 -22.99 -20.88
C PRO A 56 -11.83 -23.91 -20.55
N GLY A 57 -12.10 -25.05 -19.91
CA GLY A 57 -11.07 -26.03 -19.54
C GLY A 57 -10.45 -25.86 -18.15
N ASN A 58 -10.78 -24.80 -17.40
CA ASN A 58 -10.41 -24.60 -15.98
C ASN A 58 -8.87 -24.56 -15.70
N ASP A 59 -8.08 -24.22 -16.72
CA ASP A 59 -6.62 -24.39 -16.71
C ASP A 59 -5.82 -23.15 -16.25
N LEU A 60 -6.46 -22.16 -15.64
CA LEU A 60 -5.78 -20.93 -15.19
C LEU A 60 -4.66 -21.19 -14.18
N GLU A 61 -4.74 -22.27 -13.42
CA GLU A 61 -3.65 -22.69 -12.53
C GLU A 61 -2.41 -23.15 -13.29
N ARG A 62 -2.55 -23.68 -14.51
CA ARG A 62 -1.41 -24.01 -15.38
C ARG A 62 -0.73 -22.73 -15.86
N LEU A 63 -1.52 -21.75 -16.32
CA LEU A 63 -1.02 -20.43 -16.71
C LEU A 63 -0.25 -19.77 -15.55
N CYS A 64 -0.83 -19.79 -14.34
CA CYS A 64 -0.23 -19.15 -13.17
C CYS A 64 1.02 -19.86 -12.66
N ARG A 65 1.11 -21.19 -12.83
CA ARG A 65 2.34 -21.94 -12.57
C ARG A 65 3.43 -21.56 -13.57
N PHE A 66 3.07 -21.49 -14.85
CA PHE A 66 3.98 -21.14 -15.94
C PHE A 66 4.62 -19.75 -15.76
N ILE A 67 3.84 -18.74 -15.37
CA ILE A 67 4.31 -17.35 -15.20
C ILE A 67 5.07 -17.07 -13.87
N GLY A 68 5.36 -18.08 -13.03
CA GLY A 68 6.30 -17.88 -11.91
C GLY A 68 5.91 -18.44 -10.54
N LYS A 69 5.46 -19.69 -10.44
CA LYS A 69 5.39 -20.39 -9.13
C LYS A 69 6.36 -21.57 -8.95
N GLU A 70 7.13 -21.93 -9.96
CA GLU A 70 8.30 -22.81 -9.81
C GLU A 70 9.53 -22.12 -10.39
N GLY A 71 10.44 -21.68 -9.52
CA GLY A 71 11.85 -21.45 -9.83
C GLY A 71 12.19 -20.48 -10.95
N GLU A 72 12.42 -19.22 -10.57
CA GLU A 72 13.17 -18.22 -11.34
C GLU A 72 12.50 -17.59 -12.57
N GLN A 73 12.44 -16.25 -12.50
CA GLN A 73 12.28 -15.29 -13.60
C GLN A 73 10.85 -14.88 -14.00
N THR A 74 10.67 -13.56 -13.89
CA THR A 74 9.55 -12.72 -14.31
C THR A 74 8.27 -12.80 -13.48
N THR A 75 7.92 -11.67 -12.87
CA THR A 75 6.70 -11.51 -12.10
C THR A 75 5.50 -11.14 -12.97
N ILE A 76 5.50 -11.24 -14.30
CA ILE A 76 4.54 -10.56 -15.24
C ILE A 76 3.15 -10.26 -14.63
N PRO A 77 2.71 -8.98 -14.57
CA PRO A 77 1.47 -8.64 -13.90
C PRO A 77 0.27 -9.32 -14.54
N LEU A 78 -0.62 -9.87 -13.73
CA LEU A 78 -1.81 -10.61 -14.13
C LEU A 78 -3.08 -9.92 -13.61
N LEU A 79 -3.89 -9.42 -14.54
CA LEU A 79 -5.22 -8.88 -14.27
C LEU A 79 -6.27 -9.87 -14.78
N PHE A 80 -7.17 -10.29 -13.90
CA PHE A 80 -8.36 -11.02 -14.31
C PHE A 80 -9.52 -10.08 -14.66
N THR A 81 -10.27 -10.44 -15.69
CA THR A 81 -11.57 -9.87 -16.01
C THR A 81 -12.63 -10.97 -15.87
N THR A 82 -13.84 -10.65 -15.44
CA THR A 82 -14.89 -11.68 -15.37
C THR A 82 -16.31 -11.14 -15.50
N ALA A 83 -17.18 -11.86 -16.21
CA ALA A 83 -18.62 -11.61 -16.21
C ALA A 83 -19.36 -12.24 -15.02
N ALA A 84 -18.66 -12.98 -14.15
CA ALA A 84 -19.28 -13.61 -12.98
C ALA A 84 -19.75 -12.56 -11.95
N ALA A 85 -20.85 -12.86 -11.25
CA ALA A 85 -21.31 -12.03 -10.14
C ALA A 85 -20.23 -11.93 -9.06
N ARG A 86 -20.14 -10.75 -8.42
CA ARG A 86 -19.23 -10.54 -7.29
C ARG A 86 -19.56 -11.53 -6.18
N SER A 87 -18.56 -12.31 -5.77
CA SER A 87 -18.68 -13.28 -4.69
C SER A 87 -17.37 -13.34 -3.90
N PRO A 88 -17.44 -13.44 -2.55
CA PRO A 88 -16.26 -13.69 -1.72
C PRO A 88 -15.45 -14.91 -2.18
N ARG A 89 -16.12 -15.94 -2.72
CA ARG A 89 -15.49 -17.17 -3.22
C ARG A 89 -14.55 -16.89 -4.38
N ILE A 90 -14.99 -16.08 -5.35
CA ILE A 90 -14.17 -15.71 -6.52
C ILE A 90 -12.96 -14.88 -6.07
N GLN A 91 -13.15 -13.96 -5.13
CA GLN A 91 -12.03 -13.16 -4.62
C GLN A 91 -10.98 -14.02 -3.89
N GLN A 92 -11.42 -15.01 -3.10
CA GLN A 92 -10.52 -15.96 -2.45
C GLN A 92 -9.76 -16.81 -3.47
N GLU A 93 -10.42 -17.26 -4.53
CA GLU A 93 -9.82 -18.05 -5.60
C GLU A 93 -8.77 -17.25 -6.38
N VAL A 94 -9.09 -16.00 -6.77
CA VAL A 94 -8.15 -15.05 -7.39
C VAL A 94 -6.92 -14.81 -6.51
N LYS A 95 -7.12 -14.61 -5.20
CA LYS A 95 -6.02 -14.47 -4.23
C LYS A 95 -5.17 -15.74 -4.13
N ARG A 96 -5.79 -16.92 -4.13
CA ARG A 96 -5.08 -18.22 -4.11
C ARG A 96 -4.21 -18.40 -5.36
N ILE A 97 -4.80 -18.08 -6.51
CA ILE A 97 -4.13 -18.15 -7.81
C ILE A 97 -2.96 -17.15 -7.86
N GLY A 98 -3.12 -15.98 -7.24
CA GLY A 98 -2.07 -14.99 -7.05
C GLY A 98 -2.05 -13.87 -8.10
N ALA A 99 -3.20 -13.56 -8.71
CA ALA A 99 -3.31 -12.44 -9.64
C ALA A 99 -3.25 -11.09 -8.91
N ASP A 100 -2.72 -10.07 -9.59
CA ASP A 100 -2.55 -8.71 -9.03
C ASP A 100 -3.90 -7.99 -8.88
N ALA A 101 -4.89 -8.31 -9.72
CA ALA A 101 -6.22 -7.73 -9.63
C ALA A 101 -7.29 -8.58 -10.31
N ILE A 102 -8.55 -8.28 -9.96
CA ILE A 102 -9.74 -8.69 -10.72
C ILE A 102 -10.64 -7.48 -11.02
N LEU A 103 -11.19 -7.46 -12.24
CA LEU A 103 -12.24 -6.56 -12.69
C LEU A 103 -13.49 -7.34 -13.09
N TYR A 104 -14.65 -6.81 -12.72
CA TYR A 104 -15.95 -7.41 -13.02
C TYR A 104 -16.58 -6.68 -14.20
N LYS A 105 -16.96 -7.43 -15.24
CA LYS A 105 -17.69 -6.93 -16.41
C LYS A 105 -19.15 -6.65 -16.02
N PRO A 106 -19.79 -5.61 -16.59
CA PRO A 106 -19.22 -4.65 -17.52
C PRO A 106 -18.31 -3.63 -16.82
N PHE A 107 -17.24 -3.20 -17.51
CA PHE A 107 -16.34 -2.12 -17.08
C PHE A 107 -16.01 -1.20 -18.26
N SER A 108 -15.70 0.06 -17.98
CA SER A 108 -15.16 0.97 -19.00
C SER A 108 -13.68 0.68 -19.26
N PHE A 109 -13.20 0.98 -20.48
CA PHE A 109 -11.77 0.88 -20.76
C PHE A 109 -10.94 1.79 -19.85
N GLN A 110 -11.47 2.96 -19.45
CA GLN A 110 -10.84 3.83 -18.46
C GLN A 110 -10.69 3.15 -17.09
N THR A 111 -11.70 2.39 -16.63
CA THR A 111 -11.59 1.60 -15.38
C THR A 111 -10.52 0.52 -15.49
N LEU A 112 -10.43 -0.13 -16.67
CA LEU A 112 -9.38 -1.11 -16.96
C LEU A 112 -8.00 -0.46 -16.93
N LEU A 113 -7.83 0.69 -17.60
CA LEU A 113 -6.60 1.47 -17.57
C LEU A 113 -6.24 1.92 -16.15
N GLU A 114 -7.17 2.46 -15.36
CA GLU A 114 -6.91 2.83 -13.97
C GLU A 114 -6.45 1.63 -13.13
N ARG A 115 -7.00 0.44 -13.40
CA ARG A 115 -6.57 -0.77 -12.70
C ARG A 115 -5.21 -1.25 -13.17
N ILE A 116 -4.97 -1.25 -14.47
CA ILE A 116 -3.66 -1.57 -15.07
C ILE A 116 -2.62 -0.57 -14.60
N GLU A 117 -2.95 0.70 -14.53
CA GLU A 117 -2.16 1.73 -13.92
C GLU A 117 -1.91 1.34 -12.49
N ARG A 118 -2.88 1.10 -11.61
CA ARG A 118 -2.61 0.64 -10.22
C ARG A 118 -1.67 -0.58 -10.14
N ILE A 119 -1.80 -1.56 -11.04
CA ILE A 119 -0.93 -2.75 -11.11
C ILE A 119 0.48 -2.41 -11.62
N ARG A 120 0.58 -1.61 -12.68
CA ARG A 120 1.84 -1.14 -13.29
C ARG A 120 2.54 -0.11 -12.44
N VAL A 121 1.81 0.78 -11.78
CA VAL A 121 2.20 1.67 -10.68
C VAL A 121 2.87 0.78 -9.64
N GLY A 122 2.27 -0.35 -9.25
CA GLY A 122 2.91 -1.42 -8.45
C GLY A 122 4.33 -1.83 -8.90
N ARG A 123 4.72 -1.59 -10.16
CA ARG A 123 6.02 -1.91 -10.77
C ARG A 123 6.71 -0.78 -11.55
N ARG A 124 6.23 0.47 -11.50
CA ARG A 124 6.67 1.54 -12.40
C ARG A 124 6.72 2.86 -11.66
N PHE A 125 7.51 2.92 -10.60
CA PHE A 125 7.77 4.15 -9.85
C PHE A 125 9.19 4.62 -10.05
N TYR A 126 9.41 5.20 -11.23
CA TYR A 126 10.58 5.97 -11.56
C TYR A 126 10.38 7.42 -11.13
N ARG A 127 10.92 7.80 -9.97
CA ARG A 127 11.40 9.18 -9.80
C ARG A 127 12.91 9.08 -9.68
N LYS A 128 13.60 9.66 -10.66
CA LYS A 128 15.05 9.84 -10.69
C LYS A 128 15.46 10.66 -9.45
N SER A 129 15.77 9.98 -8.35
CA SER A 129 16.44 10.60 -7.21
C SER A 129 17.90 10.73 -7.59
N ARG A 130 18.39 11.95 -7.80
CA ARG A 130 19.81 12.20 -8.07
C ARG A 130 20.56 12.01 -6.75
N ILE A 131 21.02 10.79 -6.45
CA ILE A 131 21.83 10.54 -5.26
C ILE A 131 23.29 10.79 -5.62
N THR A 132 23.85 11.90 -5.16
CA THR A 132 25.30 12.15 -5.27
C THR A 132 26.01 11.39 -4.15
N LEU A 133 26.24 10.10 -4.37
CA LEU A 133 27.23 9.32 -3.61
C LEU A 133 28.54 9.42 -4.38
N GLY A 134 29.66 9.62 -3.67
CA GLY A 134 30.92 10.07 -4.26
C GLY A 134 31.28 9.43 -5.61
N LYS A 135 31.59 10.28 -6.61
CA LYS A 135 32.03 9.99 -7.99
C LYS A 135 31.28 8.93 -8.82
N GLU A 136 30.33 8.17 -8.28
CA GLU A 136 29.56 7.17 -9.01
C GLU A 136 28.06 7.40 -8.83
N GLU A 137 27.40 7.66 -9.96
CA GLU A 137 25.94 7.83 -10.04
C GLU A 137 25.26 6.45 -9.94
N ARG A 138 24.46 6.23 -8.89
CA ARG A 138 23.64 5.01 -8.74
C ARG A 138 22.15 5.35 -8.77
N TRP A 139 21.42 4.61 -9.59
CA TRP A 139 19.99 4.72 -9.81
C TRP A 139 19.27 3.66 -8.95
N GLU A 140 18.43 4.07 -8.00
CA GLU A 140 17.62 3.15 -7.19
C GLU A 140 16.12 3.40 -7.42
N GLU A 141 15.40 2.35 -7.80
CA GLU A 141 13.94 2.36 -7.97
C GLU A 141 13.23 2.23 -6.61
N ILE A 142 12.12 2.96 -6.42
CA ILE A 142 11.26 2.77 -5.25
C ILE A 142 10.19 1.74 -5.63
N PRO A 143 10.22 0.52 -5.10
CA PRO A 143 9.14 -0.42 -5.38
C PRO A 143 7.88 0.13 -4.73
N LEU A 144 6.78 0.14 -5.47
CA LEU A 144 5.55 0.66 -4.91
C LEU A 144 4.88 -0.28 -3.95
N SER A 145 4.94 -1.56 -4.24
CA SER A 145 4.38 -2.57 -3.37
C SER A 145 5.33 -3.75 -3.32
N GLY A 146 5.23 -4.47 -2.23
CA GLY A 146 6.12 -5.60 -2.02
C GLY A 146 6.05 -6.10 -0.59
N SER A 147 6.97 -7.00 -0.27
CA SER A 147 7.09 -7.54 1.08
C SER A 147 8.13 -6.77 1.89
N LEU A 148 7.81 -6.51 3.16
CA LEU A 148 8.75 -5.96 4.14
C LEU A 148 9.96 -6.89 4.40
N ALA A 149 9.86 -8.17 4.03
CA ALA A 149 11.00 -9.09 4.09
C ALA A 149 12.04 -8.80 2.99
N ARG A 150 11.62 -8.23 1.85
CA ARG A 150 12.49 -7.90 0.72
C ARG A 150 12.97 -6.45 0.76
N CYS A 151 12.07 -5.51 1.06
CA CYS A 151 12.40 -4.09 1.24
C CYS A 151 11.84 -3.65 2.59
N GLY A 152 12.71 -3.55 3.59
CA GLY A 152 12.31 -3.26 4.96
C GLY A 152 11.86 -1.82 5.14
N PHE A 153 11.11 -1.55 6.21
CA PHE A 153 10.65 -0.20 6.54
C PHE A 153 11.75 0.89 6.53
N PRO A 154 12.98 0.65 7.04
CA PRO A 154 14.05 1.65 6.98
C PRO A 154 14.46 2.01 5.55
N GLU A 155 14.49 1.03 4.66
CA GLU A 155 14.83 1.23 3.24
C GLU A 155 13.71 1.99 2.53
N LEU A 156 12.45 1.67 2.81
CA LEU A 156 11.29 2.41 2.28
C LEU A 156 11.30 3.89 2.69
N ILE A 157 11.60 4.20 3.95
CA ILE A 157 11.73 5.59 4.41
C ILE A 157 12.84 6.30 3.64
N ARG A 158 14.01 5.67 3.49
CA ARG A 158 15.14 6.23 2.74
C ARG A 158 14.72 6.58 1.32
N LEU A 159 14.09 5.62 0.64
CA LEU A 159 13.64 5.75 -0.75
C LEU A 159 12.60 6.87 -0.90
N ILE A 160 11.60 6.92 -0.02
CA ILE A 160 10.57 7.97 0.00
C ILE A 160 11.18 9.37 0.18
N ARG A 161 12.15 9.50 1.10
CA ARG A 161 12.82 10.76 1.41
C ARG A 161 13.70 11.23 0.25
N LEU A 162 14.58 10.37 -0.26
CA LEU A 162 15.43 10.68 -1.41
C LEU A 162 14.61 10.95 -2.68
N GLY A 163 13.50 10.23 -2.84
CA GLY A 163 12.56 10.42 -3.94
C GLY A 163 11.61 11.60 -3.75
N GLY A 164 11.67 12.33 -2.64
CA GLY A 164 10.80 13.46 -2.34
C GLY A 164 9.31 13.15 -2.52
N VAL A 165 8.87 11.94 -2.17
CA VAL A 165 7.53 11.43 -2.49
C VAL A 165 6.46 12.21 -1.70
N SER A 166 5.40 12.62 -2.39
CA SER A 166 4.16 13.10 -1.78
C SER A 166 3.08 12.06 -1.97
N GLY A 167 2.44 11.58 -0.92
CA GLY A 167 1.62 10.39 -1.00
C GLY A 167 1.36 9.66 0.31
N ALA A 168 0.99 8.39 0.23
CA ALA A 168 0.80 7.52 1.39
C ALA A 168 1.62 6.23 1.26
N LEU A 169 2.24 5.78 2.35
CA LEU A 169 2.82 4.46 2.54
C LEU A 169 1.89 3.65 3.43
N THR A 170 1.17 2.72 2.84
CA THR A 170 0.34 1.72 3.51
C THR A 170 1.18 0.50 3.86
N LEU A 171 1.01 0.00 5.09
CA LEU A 171 1.69 -1.17 5.62
C LEU A 171 0.67 -2.11 6.24
N GLU A 172 0.79 -3.39 5.95
CA GLU A 172 -0.09 -4.44 6.42
C GLU A 172 0.72 -5.62 6.97
N LYS A 173 0.38 -6.05 8.18
CA LYS A 173 0.98 -7.23 8.83
C LYS A 173 -0.07 -7.94 9.68
N ALA A 174 -0.50 -9.12 9.25
CA ALA A 174 -1.53 -9.91 9.93
C ALA A 174 -2.80 -9.07 10.19
N HIS A 175 -3.09 -8.73 11.45
CA HIS A 175 -4.23 -7.89 11.84
C HIS A 175 -3.87 -6.40 12.05
N ALA A 176 -2.61 -6.01 11.80
CA ALA A 176 -2.15 -4.64 11.95
C ALA A 176 -2.06 -3.93 10.60
N PHE A 177 -2.63 -2.74 10.54
CA PHE A 177 -2.64 -1.88 9.37
C PHE A 177 -2.19 -0.47 9.74
N ARG A 178 -1.30 0.13 8.96
CA ARG A 178 -0.73 1.48 9.20
C ARG A 178 -0.64 2.24 7.88
N VAL A 179 -0.90 3.54 7.90
CA VAL A 179 -0.71 4.42 6.74
C VAL A 179 0.12 5.63 7.17
N LEU A 180 1.20 5.90 6.45
CA LEU A 180 2.07 7.04 6.68
C LEU A 180 1.93 8.00 5.52
N TYR A 181 1.56 9.24 5.77
CA TYR A 181 1.42 10.24 4.72
C TYR A 181 2.67 11.10 4.62
N TRP A 182 3.03 11.42 3.39
CA TRP A 182 4.26 12.09 3.02
C TRP A 182 3.98 13.30 2.12
N LYS A 183 4.78 14.35 2.26
CA LYS A 183 4.76 15.51 1.37
C LYS A 183 6.19 15.93 1.07
N GLY A 184 6.61 15.80 -0.19
CA GLY A 184 7.96 16.15 -0.60
C GLY A 184 9.06 15.30 0.05
N GLY A 185 8.74 14.08 0.50
CA GLY A 185 9.65 13.19 1.22
C GLY A 185 9.64 13.36 2.74
N GLU A 186 8.90 14.35 3.25
CA GLU A 186 8.72 14.57 4.69
C GLU A 186 7.47 13.85 5.19
N LEU A 187 7.59 13.21 6.35
CA LEU A 187 6.46 12.56 7.01
C LEU A 187 5.53 13.64 7.60
N ILE A 188 4.25 13.57 7.28
CA ILE A 188 3.25 14.57 7.70
C ILE A 188 2.09 13.99 8.49
N ALA A 189 1.87 12.67 8.45
CA ALA A 189 0.91 12.00 9.31
C ALA A 189 1.15 10.50 9.42
N ILE A 190 0.70 9.90 10.51
CA ILE A 190 0.61 8.44 10.67
C ILE A 190 -0.80 8.08 11.15
N THR A 191 -1.44 7.17 10.44
CA THR A 191 -2.79 6.68 10.73
C THR A 191 -2.79 5.16 10.82
N GLU A 192 -3.86 4.63 11.42
CA GLU A 192 -4.08 3.21 11.62
C GLU A 192 -5.58 2.94 11.58
N THR A 193 -5.96 1.68 11.40
CA THR A 193 -7.35 1.24 11.59
C THR A 193 -7.82 1.68 12.97
N PHE A 194 -8.89 2.47 13.01
CA PHE A 194 -9.44 2.93 14.27
C PHE A 194 -9.97 1.72 15.04
N SER A 195 -9.47 1.52 16.26
CA SER A 195 -9.98 0.47 17.14
C SER A 195 -10.15 1.01 18.55
N ARG A 196 -11.03 0.38 19.31
CA ARG A 196 -11.31 0.75 20.71
C ARG A 196 -10.08 0.57 21.61
N SER A 197 -9.20 -0.37 21.29
CA SER A 197 -7.97 -0.63 22.03
C SER A 197 -6.78 0.22 21.59
N GLU A 198 -6.79 0.77 20.37
CA GLU A 198 -5.67 1.54 19.80
C GLU A 198 -6.11 2.96 19.39
N ASN A 199 -6.41 3.79 20.38
CA ASN A 199 -6.72 5.22 20.20
C ASN A 199 -6.22 6.05 21.40
N LEU A 200 -6.16 7.38 21.24
CA LEU A 200 -5.62 8.26 22.28
C LEU A 200 -6.39 8.17 23.60
N GLY A 201 -7.73 8.06 23.55
CA GLY A 201 -8.53 7.90 24.76
C GLY A 201 -8.20 6.62 25.53
N ALA A 202 -7.97 5.51 24.83
CA ALA A 202 -7.58 4.24 25.46
C ALA A 202 -6.20 4.36 26.15
N GLU A 203 -5.25 5.08 25.56
CA GLU A 203 -3.95 5.33 26.18
C GLU A 203 -4.07 6.22 27.43
N LEU A 204 -4.85 7.30 27.34
CA LEU A 204 -5.10 8.18 28.48
C LEU A 204 -5.82 7.46 29.63
N LEU A 205 -6.72 6.53 29.31
CA LEU A 205 -7.37 5.66 30.29
C LEU A 205 -6.35 4.74 30.97
N GLN A 206 -5.47 4.08 30.21
CA GLN A 206 -4.40 3.23 30.76
C GLN A 206 -3.43 4.01 31.64
N GLU A 207 -3.13 5.26 31.29
CA GLU A 207 -2.28 6.16 32.06
C GLU A 207 -3.00 6.79 33.28
N GLY A 208 -4.28 6.49 33.48
CA GLY A 208 -5.09 7.03 34.58
C GLY A 208 -5.40 8.53 34.44
N ARG A 209 -5.24 9.10 33.23
CA ARG A 209 -5.48 10.51 32.92
C ARG A 209 -6.96 10.82 32.66
N ILE A 210 -7.72 9.82 32.25
CA ILE A 210 -9.19 9.87 32.18
C ILE A 210 -9.77 8.61 32.84
N SER A 211 -10.98 8.74 33.39
CA SER A 211 -11.74 7.61 33.96
C SER A 211 -12.41 6.77 32.88
N ASN A 212 -12.80 5.54 33.24
CA ASN A 212 -13.54 4.67 32.33
C ASN A 212 -14.86 5.32 31.88
N LEU A 213 -15.57 5.99 32.78
CA LEU A 213 -16.83 6.68 32.46
C LEU A 213 -16.61 7.84 31.47
N GLN A 214 -15.55 8.62 31.66
CA GLN A 214 -15.13 9.65 30.71
C GLN A 214 -14.82 9.05 29.33
N TYR A 215 -14.07 7.94 29.29
CA TYR A 215 -13.73 7.26 28.04
C TYR A 215 -14.98 6.74 27.30
N GLU A 216 -15.90 6.08 27.99
CA GLU A 216 -17.15 5.58 27.42
C GLU A 216 -18.04 6.70 26.85
N HIS A 217 -18.17 7.81 27.56
CA HIS A 217 -18.89 9.00 27.08
C HIS A 217 -18.25 9.59 25.82
N LEU A 218 -16.92 9.61 25.77
CA LEU A 218 -16.19 10.20 24.66
C LEU A 218 -16.25 9.30 23.43
N PHE A 219 -16.06 7.99 23.62
CA PHE A 219 -16.15 6.98 22.56
C PHE A 219 -17.55 6.93 21.93
N SER A 220 -18.61 6.91 22.75
CA SER A 220 -19.99 6.93 22.27
C SER A 220 -20.32 8.22 21.51
N SER A 221 -19.81 9.38 21.94
CA SER A 221 -20.04 10.65 21.26
C SER A 221 -19.34 10.75 19.89
N VAL A 222 -18.16 10.15 19.74
CA VAL A 222 -17.35 10.23 18.51
C VAL A 222 -17.79 9.19 17.47
N LEU A 223 -18.26 8.03 17.91
CA LEU A 223 -18.70 6.95 17.01
C LEU A 223 -20.18 6.96 16.66
N SER A 224 -21.01 7.74 17.35
CA SER A 224 -22.45 7.82 17.08
C SER A 224 -22.73 8.11 15.60
N GLY A 225 -23.29 7.13 14.88
CA GLY A 225 -23.61 7.24 13.45
C GLY A 225 -22.42 7.03 12.50
N ARG A 226 -21.28 6.57 13.04
CA ARG A 226 -20.02 6.30 12.32
C ARG A 226 -19.49 4.88 12.58
N GLU A 227 -20.32 4.01 13.16
CA GLU A 227 -19.95 2.65 13.56
C GLU A 227 -19.50 1.78 12.37
N ALA A 228 -20.06 2.04 11.17
CA ALA A 228 -19.69 1.36 9.93
C ALA A 228 -18.26 1.65 9.44
N LEU A 229 -17.61 2.70 9.94
CA LEU A 229 -16.24 3.06 9.57
C LEU A 229 -15.18 2.18 10.25
N LEU A 230 -15.55 1.44 11.30
CA LEU A 230 -14.65 0.54 12.02
C LEU A 230 -14.15 -0.63 11.14
N ASP A 231 -14.86 -0.97 10.06
CA ASP A 231 -14.62 -2.17 9.25
C ASP A 231 -13.88 -1.92 7.93
N VAL A 232 -13.48 -0.67 7.61
CA VAL A 232 -12.82 -0.33 6.33
C VAL A 232 -11.41 0.22 6.56
N PRO A 233 -10.35 -0.60 6.59
CA PRO A 233 -8.99 -0.18 6.96
C PRO A 233 -8.39 0.93 6.07
N GLU A 234 -8.70 0.93 4.78
CA GLU A 234 -8.14 1.84 3.78
C GLU A 234 -8.90 3.18 3.66
N ASP A 235 -9.93 3.43 4.49
CA ASP A 235 -10.78 4.62 4.36
C ASP A 235 -10.11 5.88 4.95
N PRO A 236 -9.96 6.99 4.18
CA PRO A 236 -9.55 8.29 4.71
C PRO A 236 -10.36 8.77 5.93
N GLU A 237 -11.63 8.34 6.06
CA GLU A 237 -12.49 8.68 7.19
C GLU A 237 -12.04 8.04 8.52
N ASN A 238 -11.22 6.97 8.50
CA ASN A 238 -10.59 6.43 9.72
C ASN A 238 -9.68 7.44 10.41
N HIS A 239 -8.99 8.27 9.63
CA HIS A 239 -8.15 9.31 10.21
C HIS A 239 -9.00 10.40 10.88
N ALA A 240 -10.13 10.75 10.26
CA ALA A 240 -11.07 11.71 10.82
C ALA A 240 -11.63 11.25 12.18
N LEU A 241 -11.74 9.95 12.44
CA LEU A 241 -12.13 9.42 13.75
C LEU A 241 -11.06 9.63 14.83
N HIS A 242 -9.78 9.45 14.51
CA HIS A 242 -8.70 9.73 15.45
C HIS A 242 -8.63 11.22 15.80
N LEU A 243 -8.77 12.09 14.81
CA LEU A 243 -8.82 13.54 14.99
C LEU A 243 -10.06 13.98 15.77
N ALA A 244 -11.24 13.44 15.45
CA ALA A 244 -12.48 13.74 16.17
C ALA A 244 -12.38 13.35 17.66
N LEU A 245 -11.68 12.24 17.96
CA LEU A 245 -11.40 11.85 19.34
C LEU A 245 -10.47 12.84 20.05
N GLU A 246 -9.40 13.27 19.38
CA GLU A 246 -8.45 14.28 19.89
C GLU A 246 -9.15 15.62 20.17
N GLU A 247 -9.94 16.11 19.22
CA GLU A 247 -10.74 17.33 19.35
C GLU A 247 -11.78 17.21 20.46
N ALA A 248 -12.46 16.07 20.57
CA ALA A 248 -13.42 15.82 21.64
C ALA A 248 -12.74 15.81 23.02
N ILE A 249 -11.55 15.20 23.17
CA ILE A 249 -10.79 15.24 24.42
C ILE A 249 -10.37 16.67 24.76
N ALA A 250 -9.85 17.42 23.79
CA ALA A 250 -9.45 18.82 23.98
C ALA A 250 -10.65 19.70 24.41
N ALA A 251 -11.80 19.54 23.75
CA ALA A 251 -13.01 20.31 24.04
C ALA A 251 -13.60 20.03 25.42
N LYS A 252 -13.38 18.84 25.98
CA LYS A 252 -13.84 18.50 27.34
C LYS A 252 -12.98 19.11 28.44
N GLY A 253 -11.75 19.55 28.14
CA GLY A 253 -10.85 20.16 29.11
C GLY A 253 -10.42 19.23 30.24
N TRP A 254 -10.51 17.90 30.06
CA TRP A 254 -10.13 16.92 31.08
C TRP A 254 -8.62 16.82 31.28
N ILE A 255 -7.84 17.19 30.27
CA ILE A 255 -6.38 17.14 30.24
C ILE A 255 -5.87 18.48 29.74
N ALA A 256 -4.73 18.93 30.25
CA ALA A 256 -4.12 20.17 29.80
C ALA A 256 -3.67 20.04 28.31
N PRO A 257 -3.79 21.11 27.49
CA PRO A 257 -3.45 21.02 26.06
C PRO A 257 -2.03 20.52 25.77
N HIS A 258 -1.05 20.85 26.61
CA HIS A 258 0.33 20.37 26.46
C HIS A 258 0.48 18.87 26.76
N GLU A 259 -0.21 18.35 27.79
CA GLU A 259 -0.23 16.92 28.10
C GLU A 259 -0.91 16.12 26.98
N LEU A 260 -1.99 16.67 26.41
CA LEU A 260 -2.68 16.06 25.27
C LEU A 260 -1.77 15.99 24.04
N HIS A 261 -1.07 17.08 23.73
CA HIS A 261 -0.11 17.14 22.64
C HIS A 261 1.07 16.17 22.84
N GLU A 262 1.59 16.08 24.08
CA GLU A 262 2.66 15.15 24.43
C GLU A 262 2.21 13.69 24.26
N ALA A 263 1.01 13.34 24.75
CA ALA A 263 0.43 12.01 24.60
C ALA A 263 0.22 11.63 23.13
N ALA A 264 -0.34 12.53 22.32
CA ALA A 264 -0.51 12.33 20.87
C ALA A 264 0.85 12.13 20.17
N THR A 265 1.85 12.94 20.50
CA THR A 265 3.22 12.83 19.95
C THR A 265 3.88 11.51 20.35
N ARG A 266 3.78 11.13 21.62
CA ARG A 266 4.31 9.87 22.17
C ARG A 266 3.67 8.65 21.51
N ARG A 267 2.36 8.69 21.27
CA ARG A 267 1.61 7.67 20.53
C ARG A 267 2.12 7.53 19.10
N LEU A 268 2.22 8.62 18.35
CA LEU A 268 2.73 8.63 16.98
C LEU A 268 4.16 8.07 16.91
N ARG A 269 5.03 8.52 17.82
CA ARG A 269 6.40 8.03 17.99
C ARG A 269 6.44 6.52 18.24
N ARG A 270 5.66 6.01 19.21
CA ARG A 270 5.56 4.57 19.49
C ARG A 270 5.13 3.77 18.27
N LYS A 271 4.15 4.26 17.50
CA LYS A 271 3.68 3.60 16.28
C LYS A 271 4.76 3.54 15.22
N PHE A 272 5.40 4.66 14.93
CA PHE A 272 6.49 4.74 13.95
C PHE A 272 7.60 3.74 14.29
N ILE A 273 8.03 3.75 15.54
CA ILE A 273 9.07 2.86 16.07
C ILE A 273 8.60 1.40 16.04
N GLY A 274 7.34 1.13 16.37
CA GLY A 274 6.77 -0.22 16.33
C GLY A 274 6.80 -0.86 14.95
N ILE A 275 6.65 -0.08 13.88
CA ILE A 275 6.76 -0.55 12.49
C ILE A 275 8.19 -1.02 12.18
N TRP A 276 9.21 -0.43 12.82
CA TRP A 276 10.60 -0.81 12.60
C TRP A 276 10.90 -2.28 12.93
N GLY A 277 10.13 -2.87 13.86
CA GLY A 277 10.19 -4.29 14.19
C GLY A 277 9.48 -5.21 13.18
N TRP A 278 8.82 -4.67 12.15
CA TRP A 278 8.08 -5.46 11.16
C TRP A 278 9.04 -6.05 10.13
N ARG A 279 9.50 -7.29 10.39
CA ARG A 279 10.35 -8.07 9.46
C ARG A 279 9.57 -8.78 8.35
N GLN A 280 8.25 -8.83 8.46
CA GLN A 280 7.33 -9.47 7.53
C GLN A 280 6.06 -8.62 7.42
N GLY A 281 5.33 -8.80 6.33
CA GLY A 281 4.18 -7.98 5.96
C GLY A 281 4.30 -7.46 4.53
N PHE A 282 3.32 -6.66 4.13
CA PHE A 282 3.25 -6.05 2.81
C PHE A 282 3.21 -4.53 2.93
N TYR A 283 3.72 -3.86 1.91
CA TYR A 283 3.60 -2.41 1.80
C TYR A 283 3.01 -2.02 0.45
N ARG A 284 2.45 -0.81 0.41
CA ARG A 284 2.01 -0.12 -0.80
C ARG A 284 2.28 1.38 -0.67
N VAL A 285 2.89 2.00 -1.65
CA VAL A 285 3.10 3.44 -1.74
C VAL A 285 2.17 3.99 -2.82
N THR A 286 1.45 5.06 -2.52
CA THR A 286 0.58 5.80 -3.44
C THR A 286 1.02 7.26 -3.49
N ARG A 287 0.71 8.00 -4.57
CA ARG A 287 1.00 9.45 -4.69
C ARG A 287 -0.24 10.33 -4.69
N GLN A 288 -1.35 9.82 -4.16
CA GLN A 288 -2.52 10.65 -3.98
C GLN A 288 -2.19 11.77 -3.00
N SER A 289 -2.67 12.97 -3.30
CA SER A 289 -2.53 14.09 -2.37
C SER A 289 -3.06 13.65 -1.00
N PRO A 290 -2.28 13.84 0.06
CA PRO A 290 -2.76 13.53 1.40
C PRO A 290 -4.07 14.27 1.66
N PRO A 291 -5.05 13.66 2.35
CA PRO A 291 -6.26 14.36 2.73
C PRO A 291 -5.90 15.61 3.56
N PRO A 292 -6.76 16.63 3.58
CA PRO A 292 -6.50 17.84 4.35
C PRO A 292 -6.43 17.50 5.84
N PHE A 293 -5.23 17.48 6.39
CA PHE A 293 -5.01 17.27 7.82
C PHE A 293 -5.17 18.60 8.57
N THR A 294 -6.07 18.63 9.55
CA THR A 294 -6.21 19.75 10.48
C THR A 294 -5.05 19.75 11.47
N SER A 295 -3.99 20.50 11.12
CA SER A 295 -2.93 21.15 11.93
C SER A 295 -2.35 20.55 13.24
N MET A 296 -2.86 19.47 13.84
CA MET A 296 -2.34 18.90 15.08
C MET A 296 -1.18 17.90 14.89
N GLN A 297 -0.82 17.58 13.66
CA GLN A 297 0.36 16.77 13.36
C GLN A 297 1.42 17.69 12.76
N GLY A 298 2.21 18.28 13.64
CA GLY A 298 3.32 19.16 13.30
C GLY A 298 4.40 18.47 12.46
N SER A 299 5.44 19.23 12.12
CA SER A 299 6.63 18.70 11.46
C SER A 299 7.19 17.52 12.27
N PHE A 300 7.19 16.31 11.70
CA PHE A 300 7.78 15.14 12.34
C PHE A 300 9.30 15.27 12.31
N ASP A 301 9.98 15.11 13.45
CA ASP A 301 11.43 14.91 13.49
C ASP A 301 11.75 13.48 13.04
N LEU A 302 11.62 13.25 11.74
CA LEU A 302 11.90 11.96 11.13
C LEU A 302 13.34 11.48 11.41
N PRO A 303 14.39 12.32 11.32
CA PRO A 303 15.73 11.94 11.79
C PRO A 303 15.76 11.40 13.21
N GLY A 304 15.16 12.10 14.18
CA GLY A 304 15.12 11.66 15.58
C GLY A 304 14.38 10.34 15.77
N LEU A 305 13.24 10.17 15.09
CA LEU A 305 12.46 8.93 15.11
C LEU A 305 13.24 7.74 14.55
N VAL A 306 13.96 7.95 13.44
CA VAL A 306 14.83 6.94 12.83
C VAL A 306 15.97 6.57 13.77
N PHE A 307 16.66 7.56 14.33
CA PHE A 307 17.79 7.34 15.24
C PHE A 307 17.40 6.49 16.46
N GLU A 308 16.26 6.81 17.07
CA GLU A 308 15.74 6.03 18.18
C GLU A 308 15.33 4.61 17.78
N ALA A 309 14.66 4.46 16.63
CA ALA A 309 14.24 3.16 16.15
C ALA A 309 15.45 2.25 15.87
N ILE A 310 16.53 2.82 15.33
CA ILE A 310 17.83 2.14 15.19
C ILE A 310 18.35 1.69 16.55
N GLY A 311 18.40 2.58 17.55
CA GLY A 311 18.86 2.24 18.89
C GLY A 311 18.05 1.12 19.56
N ARG A 312 16.74 1.03 19.26
CA ARG A 312 15.82 0.06 19.86
C ARG A 312 15.79 -1.30 19.14
N PHE A 313 15.96 -1.32 17.82
CA PHE A 313 15.78 -2.53 16.99
C PHE A 313 17.04 -3.00 16.25
N GLY A 314 18.12 -2.22 16.26
CA GLY A 314 19.31 -2.46 15.46
C GLY A 314 20.62 -2.34 16.23
N ASN A 315 21.32 -3.47 16.33
CA ASN A 315 22.77 -3.51 16.47
C ASN A 315 23.38 -2.74 15.27
N PHE A 316 24.05 -1.61 15.54
CA PHE A 316 24.54 -0.61 14.56
C PHE A 316 25.27 -1.19 13.33
N ALA A 317 25.85 -2.39 13.45
CA ALA A 317 26.62 -3.07 12.41
C ALA A 317 25.79 -3.63 11.24
N GLU A 318 24.54 -4.02 11.45
CA GLU A 318 23.67 -4.58 10.39
C GLU A 318 22.98 -3.48 9.59
N LEU A 319 22.64 -2.37 10.24
CA LEU A 319 22.35 -1.12 9.56
C LEU A 319 23.59 -0.68 8.77
N ARG A 320 24.76 -0.40 9.35
CA ARG A 320 25.96 0.02 8.58
C ARG A 320 26.30 -0.85 7.36
N ARG A 321 26.01 -2.17 7.40
CA ARG A 321 26.18 -3.08 6.25
C ARG A 321 25.16 -2.85 5.12
N ARG A 322 23.91 -2.53 5.45
CA ARG A 322 22.81 -2.20 4.50
C ARG A 322 22.68 -0.70 4.21
N THR A 323 23.28 0.13 5.06
CA THR A 323 23.23 1.58 5.10
C THR A 323 24.64 2.12 5.24
N ARG A 324 25.45 2.02 4.19
CA ARG A 324 26.80 2.60 4.18
C ARG A 324 26.82 4.13 4.28
N ASP A 325 25.67 4.81 4.11
CA ASP A 325 25.62 6.26 3.89
C ASP A 325 24.56 7.03 4.70
N TRP A 326 24.02 6.47 5.79
CA TRP A 326 23.05 7.23 6.62
C TRP A 326 23.67 8.35 7.44
N ASP A 327 24.99 8.37 7.65
CA ASP A 327 25.69 9.45 8.36
C ASP A 327 25.82 10.75 7.52
N ARG A 328 25.18 10.83 6.34
CA ARG A 328 25.35 11.93 5.35
C ARG A 328 24.06 12.57 4.82
N VAL A 329 22.89 12.20 5.35
CA VAL A 329 21.57 12.79 5.06
C VAL A 329 21.03 13.38 6.35
#